data_AF-S5Z029-F1
#
_entry.id   AF-S5Z029-F1
#
_cell.length_a   1.000
_cell.length_b   1.000
_cell.length_c   1.000
_cell.angle_alpha   90.00
_cell.angle_beta   90.00
_cell.angle_gamma   90.00
#
_symmetry.space_group_name_H-M   'P 1'
#
loop_
_entity.id
_entity.type
_entity.pdbx_description
1 polymer ?
#
loop_
_entity_poly.entity_id
_entity_poly.type
_entity_poly.pdbx_seq_one_letter_code
_entity_poly.pdbx_strand_id
1 'polypeptide(L)'
;YMRQNQDKMNTSMNRLSSGKSINSAADGAAGLAIATRMRAKEGGLNVGARNTQDAMSALRTGDAALGSVSNILLRMRDLATQASSGTNNDKDIASMDKEYQALAQEIDHIADKTNFNGNAFLSGGGKDITIQLSDASNDTMKITAIDTKAITTATLATPTATGADKALNAASAPAQITALDTAIQEIADARATFGSQLNRLDHNLNNVTSQATNMAASASQIEDA
;
A
#
# COMPACT_ATOMS: atom_id res chain seq x y z
N TYR A 1 -52.58 -2.27 39.48
CA TYR A 1 -52.95 -3.15 38.36
C TYR A 1 -52.87 -2.46 36.99
N MET A 2 -53.58 -1.35 36.73
CA MET A 2 -53.54 -0.68 35.41
C MET A 2 -52.14 -0.16 34.99
N ARG A 3 -51.36 0.45 35.91
CA ARG A 3 -49.99 0.91 35.59
C ARG A 3 -49.04 -0.23 35.22
N GLN A 4 -49.07 -1.34 35.97
CA GLN A 4 -48.23 -2.52 35.68
C GLN A 4 -48.55 -3.16 34.31
N ASN A 5 -49.80 -3.14 33.88
CA ASN A 5 -50.17 -3.62 32.54
C ASN A 5 -49.71 -2.65 31.45
N GLN A 6 -49.80 -1.34 31.68
CA GLN A 6 -49.27 -0.32 30.79
C GLN A 6 -47.75 -0.44 30.63
N ASP A 7 -47.02 -0.66 31.73
CA ASP A 7 -45.56 -0.81 31.74
C ASP A 7 -45.13 -2.07 31.00
N LYS A 8 -45.80 -3.21 31.23
CA LYS A 8 -45.53 -4.46 30.49
C LYS A 8 -45.81 -4.33 29.00
N MET A 9 -46.91 -3.67 28.63
CA MET A 9 -47.26 -3.44 27.23
C MET A 9 -46.24 -2.51 26.55
N ASN A 10 -45.77 -1.47 27.24
CA ASN A 10 -44.71 -0.59 26.75
C ASN A 10 -43.39 -1.34 26.55
N THR A 11 -42.99 -2.20 27.49
CA THR A 11 -41.79 -3.04 27.32
C THR A 11 -41.93 -3.99 26.14
N SER A 12 -43.06 -4.68 25.99
CA SER A 12 -43.30 -5.58 24.85
C SER A 12 -43.31 -4.83 23.50
N MET A 13 -43.88 -3.62 23.45
CA MET A 13 -43.82 -2.77 22.25
C MET A 13 -42.39 -2.31 21.95
N ASN A 14 -41.60 -1.96 22.97
CA ASN A 14 -40.19 -1.60 22.80
C ASN A 14 -39.33 -2.77 22.31
N ARG A 15 -39.58 -3.99 22.80
CA ARG A 15 -38.89 -5.21 22.34
C ARG A 15 -39.29 -5.57 20.91
N LEU A 16 -40.57 -5.47 20.57
CA LEU A 16 -41.06 -5.72 19.21
C LEU A 16 -40.53 -4.68 18.20
N SER A 17 -40.45 -3.40 18.61
CA SER A 17 -39.94 -2.33 17.76
C SER A 17 -38.42 -2.33 17.61
N SER A 18 -37.68 -2.79 18.63
CA SER A 18 -36.22 -2.87 18.59
C SER A 18 -35.70 -4.21 18.05
N GLY A 19 -36.55 -5.23 18.05
CA GLY A 19 -36.17 -6.62 17.74
C GLY A 19 -35.38 -7.33 18.85
N LYS A 20 -35.10 -6.65 19.97
CA LYS A 20 -34.17 -7.10 21.02
C LYS A 20 -34.89 -7.38 22.34
N SER A 21 -34.46 -8.41 23.04
CA SER A 21 -34.91 -8.74 24.40
C SER A 21 -34.24 -7.85 25.46
N ILE A 22 -32.95 -7.54 25.31
CA ILE A 22 -32.17 -6.63 26.16
C ILE A 22 -32.00 -5.28 25.46
N ASN A 23 -32.88 -4.32 25.78
CA ASN A 23 -32.82 -2.97 25.18
C ASN A 23 -32.25 -1.91 26.14
N SER A 24 -32.23 -2.18 27.44
CA SER A 24 -31.74 -1.26 28.47
C SER A 24 -30.96 -1.95 29.58
N ALA A 25 -30.20 -1.20 30.37
CA ALA A 25 -29.48 -1.74 31.54
C ALA A 25 -30.44 -2.31 32.60
N ALA A 26 -31.71 -1.89 32.59
CA ALA A 26 -32.77 -2.43 33.45
C ALA A 26 -33.25 -3.81 32.98
N ASP A 27 -33.12 -4.14 31.69
CA ASP A 27 -33.46 -5.47 31.15
C ASP A 27 -32.36 -6.50 31.42
N GLY A 28 -31.08 -6.08 31.39
CA GLY A 28 -29.95 -6.98 31.63
C GLY A 28 -28.58 -6.29 31.55
N ALA A 29 -28.12 -5.71 32.65
CA ALA A 29 -26.88 -4.92 32.70
C ALA A 29 -25.63 -5.68 32.21
N ALA A 30 -25.49 -6.97 32.56
CA ALA A 30 -24.33 -7.77 32.14
C ALA A 30 -24.36 -8.12 30.65
N GLY A 31 -25.53 -8.52 30.12
CA GLY A 31 -25.71 -8.83 28.69
C GLY A 31 -25.51 -7.60 27.81
N LEU A 32 -26.10 -6.47 28.21
CA LEU A 32 -25.90 -5.19 27.52
C LEU A 32 -24.43 -4.77 27.51
N ALA A 33 -23.69 -4.95 28.61
CA ALA A 33 -22.27 -4.62 28.67
C ALA A 33 -21.42 -5.50 27.75
N ILE A 34 -21.72 -6.80 27.64
CA ILE A 34 -21.02 -7.70 26.72
C ILE A 34 -21.34 -7.34 25.26
N ALA A 35 -22.62 -7.16 24.92
CA ALA A 35 -23.04 -6.80 23.57
C ALA A 35 -22.47 -5.44 23.13
N THR A 36 -22.39 -4.46 24.04
CA THR A 36 -21.75 -3.16 23.78
C THR A 36 -20.27 -3.32 23.45
N ARG A 37 -19.53 -4.17 24.19
CA ARG A 37 -18.13 -4.46 23.88
C ARG A 37 -17.98 -5.18 22.55
N MET A 38 -18.86 -6.13 22.22
CA MET A 38 -18.84 -6.84 20.93
C MET A 38 -19.11 -5.89 19.76
N ARG A 39 -20.06 -4.96 19.89
CA ARG A 39 -20.27 -3.89 18.89
C ARG A 39 -19.08 -2.96 18.75
N ALA A 40 -18.42 -2.61 19.85
CA ALA A 40 -17.20 -1.80 19.80
C ALA A 40 -16.08 -2.52 19.02
N LYS A 41 -15.92 -3.84 19.24
CA LYS A 41 -15.00 -4.69 18.48
C LYS A 41 -15.38 -4.77 17.00
N GLU A 42 -16.64 -5.05 16.68
CA GLU A 42 -17.17 -5.04 15.31
C GLU A 42 -16.86 -3.72 14.59
N GLY A 43 -17.15 -2.58 15.23
CA GLY A 43 -16.87 -1.27 14.68
C GLY A 43 -15.38 -1.05 14.39
N GLY A 44 -14.51 -1.43 15.32
CA GLY A 44 -13.05 -1.34 15.13
C GLY A 44 -12.54 -2.25 14.01
N LEU A 45 -13.05 -3.49 13.92
CA LEU A 45 -12.71 -4.43 12.86
C LEU A 45 -13.17 -3.92 11.49
N ASN A 46 -14.37 -3.33 11.39
CA ASN A 46 -14.86 -2.73 10.16
C ASN A 46 -14.00 -1.54 9.69
N VAL A 47 -13.47 -0.74 10.62
CA VAL A 47 -12.49 0.32 10.30
C VAL A 47 -11.16 -0.29 9.84
N GLY A 48 -10.68 -1.33 10.52
CA GLY A 48 -9.49 -2.09 10.12
C GLY A 48 -9.60 -2.65 8.70
N ALA A 49 -10.75 -3.22 8.33
CA ALA A 49 -11.01 -3.71 6.97
C ALA A 49 -10.90 -2.60 5.91
N ARG A 50 -11.43 -1.40 6.20
CA ARG A 50 -11.30 -0.24 5.29
C ARG A 50 -9.86 0.23 5.17
N ASN A 51 -9.14 0.34 6.29
CA ASN A 51 -7.72 0.68 6.29
C ASN A 51 -6.90 -0.31 5.47
N THR A 52 -7.21 -1.62 5.56
CA THR A 52 -6.59 -2.67 4.75
C THR A 52 -6.89 -2.49 3.25
N GLN A 53 -8.11 -2.10 2.87
CA GLN A 53 -8.43 -1.80 1.47
C GLN A 53 -7.69 -0.55 0.95
N ASP A 54 -7.53 0.47 1.78
CA ASP A 54 -6.73 1.66 1.46
C ASP A 54 -5.25 1.29 1.29
N ALA A 55 -4.71 0.42 2.16
CA ALA A 55 -3.36 -0.14 2.05
C ALA A 55 -3.13 -0.82 0.69
N MET A 56 -4.07 -1.69 0.31
CA MET A 56 -4.00 -2.40 -0.96
C MET A 56 -4.05 -1.44 -2.15
N SER A 57 -4.85 -0.37 -2.04
CA SER A 57 -4.93 0.66 -3.08
C SER A 57 -3.61 1.41 -3.21
N ALA A 58 -2.99 1.81 -2.10
CA ALA A 58 -1.67 2.44 -2.08
C ALA A 58 -0.59 1.53 -2.71
N LEU A 59 -0.55 0.26 -2.33
CA LEU A 59 0.40 -0.71 -2.88
C LEU A 59 0.21 -0.94 -4.39
N ARG A 60 -1.04 -1.01 -4.88
CA ARG A 60 -1.31 -1.13 -6.32
C ARG A 60 -0.88 0.10 -7.10
N THR A 61 -1.09 1.30 -6.56
CA THR A 61 -0.58 2.54 -7.16
C THR A 61 0.95 2.52 -7.24
N GLY A 62 1.60 2.06 -6.18
CA GLY A 62 3.05 1.89 -6.14
C GLY A 62 3.57 0.86 -7.14
N ASP A 63 2.98 -0.34 -7.20
CA ASP A 63 3.38 -1.40 -8.13
C ASP A 63 3.20 -0.98 -9.59
N ALA A 64 2.13 -0.26 -9.91
CA ALA A 64 1.91 0.28 -11.25
C ALA A 64 3.02 1.26 -11.66
N ALA A 65 3.41 2.17 -10.76
CA ALA A 65 4.51 3.11 -11.01
C ALA A 65 5.85 2.39 -11.17
N LEU A 66 6.16 1.41 -10.30
CA LEU A 66 7.37 0.58 -10.41
C LEU A 66 7.38 -0.25 -11.70
N GLY A 67 6.22 -0.68 -12.20
CA GLY A 67 6.09 -1.32 -13.50
C GLY A 67 6.51 -0.39 -14.65
N SER A 68 6.07 0.87 -14.62
CA SER A 68 6.52 1.88 -15.59
C SER A 68 8.02 2.15 -15.51
N VAL A 69 8.58 2.27 -14.30
CA VAL A 69 10.03 2.43 -14.08
C VAL A 69 10.80 1.24 -14.65
N SER A 70 10.34 0.01 -14.41
CA SER A 70 10.97 -1.21 -14.93
C SER A 70 11.05 -1.21 -16.47
N ASN A 71 9.97 -0.81 -17.16
CA ASN A 71 9.96 -0.71 -18.62
C ASN A 71 10.95 0.34 -19.14
N ILE A 72 11.07 1.47 -18.44
CA ILE A 72 12.03 2.54 -18.80
C ILE A 72 13.47 2.05 -18.60
N LEU A 73 13.76 1.36 -17.48
CA LEU A 73 15.08 0.80 -17.22
C LEU A 73 15.52 -0.22 -18.27
N LEU A 74 14.59 -1.07 -18.75
CA LEU A 74 14.87 -2.00 -19.85
C LEU A 74 15.25 -1.24 -21.13
N ARG A 75 14.52 -0.17 -21.48
CA ARG A 75 14.86 0.67 -22.64
C ARG A 75 16.22 1.35 -22.47
N MET A 76 16.53 1.88 -21.28
CA MET A 76 17.83 2.44 -20.96
C MET A 76 18.96 1.42 -21.12
N ARG A 77 18.72 0.15 -20.74
CA ARG A 77 19.69 -0.94 -20.91
C ARG A 77 19.92 -1.29 -22.37
N ASP A 78 18.88 -1.28 -23.20
CA ASP A 78 19.02 -1.49 -24.64
C ASP A 78 19.88 -0.39 -25.28
N LEU A 79 19.66 0.87 -24.90
CA LEU A 79 20.49 2.01 -25.35
C LEU A 79 21.94 1.86 -24.89
N ALA A 80 22.16 1.48 -23.63
CA ALA A 80 23.51 1.26 -23.10
C ALA A 80 24.23 0.12 -23.84
N THR A 81 23.54 -0.98 -24.10
CA THR A 81 24.06 -2.11 -24.89
C THR A 81 24.39 -1.68 -26.32
N GLN A 82 23.54 -0.86 -26.94
CA GLN A 82 23.78 -0.34 -28.27
C GLN A 82 24.98 0.61 -28.31
N ALA A 83 25.11 1.51 -27.33
CA ALA A 83 26.25 2.42 -27.22
C ALA A 83 27.57 1.69 -26.90
N SER A 84 27.51 0.53 -26.25
CA SER A 84 28.67 -0.34 -26.02
C SER A 84 29.14 -1.07 -27.30
N SER A 85 28.33 -1.10 -28.36
CA SER A 85 28.71 -1.71 -29.63
C SER A 85 29.61 -0.78 -30.45
N GLY A 86 30.76 -1.29 -30.91
CA GLY A 86 31.71 -0.54 -31.75
C GLY A 86 31.22 -0.23 -33.16
N THR A 87 29.96 -0.52 -33.48
CA THR A 87 29.33 -0.23 -34.78
C THR A 87 28.78 1.19 -34.90
N ASN A 88 28.55 1.86 -33.76
CA ASN A 88 27.99 3.21 -33.71
C ASN A 88 29.10 4.25 -33.63
N ASN A 89 28.91 5.39 -34.30
CA ASN A 89 29.86 6.50 -34.18
C ASN A 89 29.47 7.43 -33.01
N ASP A 90 30.35 8.38 -32.67
CA ASP A 90 30.14 9.30 -31.54
C ASP A 90 28.86 10.14 -31.65
N LYS A 91 28.40 10.48 -32.86
CA LYS A 91 27.15 11.25 -33.06
C LYS A 91 25.91 10.39 -32.81
N ASP A 92 25.97 9.12 -33.16
CA ASP A 92 24.90 8.16 -32.89
C ASP A 92 24.78 7.95 -31.38
N ILE A 93 25.92 7.74 -30.71
CA ILE A 93 25.99 7.58 -29.25
C ILE A 93 25.51 8.84 -28.53
N ALA A 94 25.90 10.03 -29.00
CA ALA A 94 25.39 11.29 -28.43
C ALA A 94 23.87 11.47 -28.61
N SER A 95 23.26 10.84 -29.62
CA SER A 95 21.81 10.83 -29.79
C SER A 95 21.13 9.85 -28.85
N MET A 96 21.74 8.67 -28.62
CA MET A 96 21.30 7.69 -27.62
C MET A 96 21.37 8.25 -26.20
N ASP A 97 22.43 9.00 -25.88
CA ASP A 97 22.58 9.66 -24.58
C ASP A 97 21.46 10.65 -24.28
N LYS A 98 20.99 11.42 -25.28
CA LYS A 98 19.83 12.30 -25.10
C LYS A 98 18.57 11.54 -24.73
N GLU A 99 18.32 10.39 -25.39
CA GLU A 99 17.21 9.51 -25.03
C GLU A 99 17.40 8.93 -23.63
N TYR A 100 18.61 8.45 -23.31
CA TYR A 100 18.96 7.90 -22.01
C TYR A 100 18.72 8.90 -20.86
N GLN A 101 19.14 10.15 -21.03
CA GLN A 101 18.91 11.21 -20.04
C GLN A 101 17.43 11.57 -19.90
N ALA A 102 16.68 11.63 -21.00
CA ALA A 102 15.24 11.88 -20.94
C ALA A 102 14.49 10.75 -20.22
N LEU A 103 14.89 9.49 -20.44
CA LEU A 103 14.34 8.33 -19.73
C LEU A 103 14.64 8.39 -18.24
N ALA A 104 15.86 8.79 -17.85
CA ALA A 104 16.20 8.97 -16.45
C ALA A 104 15.38 10.09 -15.78
N GLN A 105 15.14 11.20 -16.50
CA GLN A 105 14.24 12.26 -16.03
C GLN A 105 12.80 11.79 -15.88
N GLU A 106 12.33 10.90 -16.76
CA GLU A 106 10.98 10.33 -16.64
C GLU A 106 10.86 9.41 -15.43
N ILE A 107 11.89 8.62 -15.10
CA ILE A 107 11.89 7.85 -13.85
C ILE A 107 11.79 8.79 -12.64
N ASP A 108 12.58 9.86 -12.59
CA ASP A 108 12.52 10.86 -11.52
C ASP A 108 11.13 11.54 -11.44
N HIS A 109 10.50 11.79 -12.59
CA HIS A 109 9.17 12.35 -12.67
C HIS A 109 8.12 11.37 -12.11
N ILE A 110 8.16 10.09 -12.49
CA ILE A 110 7.28 9.05 -11.94
C ILE A 110 7.48 8.94 -10.43
N ALA A 111 8.72 8.96 -9.95
CA ALA A 111 9.06 8.94 -8.52
C ALA A 111 8.41 10.09 -7.75
N ASP A 112 8.52 11.31 -8.28
CA ASP A 112 8.01 12.54 -7.64
C ASP A 112 6.50 12.68 -7.71
N LYS A 113 5.87 12.20 -8.79
CA LYS A 113 4.43 12.36 -9.01
C LYS A 113 3.59 11.23 -8.44
N THR A 114 4.18 10.06 -8.21
CA THR A 114 3.46 8.94 -7.62
C THR A 114 3.19 9.21 -6.14
N ASN A 115 1.91 9.38 -5.80
CA ASN A 115 1.46 9.54 -4.43
C ASN A 115 0.10 8.85 -4.25
N PHE A 116 -0.19 8.46 -3.01
CA PHE A 116 -1.50 7.99 -2.62
C PHE A 116 -2.04 8.87 -1.49
N ASN A 117 -3.15 9.56 -1.76
CA ASN A 117 -3.79 10.48 -0.81
C ASN A 117 -2.80 11.52 -0.24
N GLY A 118 -1.93 12.09 -1.08
CA GLY A 118 -0.92 13.06 -0.67
C GLY A 118 0.34 12.48 -0.01
N ASN A 119 0.40 11.16 0.20
CA ASN A 119 1.60 10.50 0.70
C ASN A 119 2.47 10.02 -0.47
N ALA A 120 3.64 10.63 -0.64
CA ALA A 120 4.68 10.16 -1.53
C ALA A 120 5.53 9.10 -0.80
N PHE A 121 5.69 7.94 -1.42
CA PHE A 121 6.42 6.79 -0.86
C PHE A 121 7.38 6.14 -1.86
N LEU A 122 7.51 6.69 -3.08
CA LEU A 122 8.48 6.28 -4.09
C LEU A 122 9.59 7.31 -4.34
N SER A 123 9.49 8.51 -3.78
CA SER A 123 10.48 9.59 -3.94
C SER A 123 11.56 9.51 -2.86
N GLY A 124 12.74 10.06 -3.14
CA GLY A 124 13.77 10.30 -2.10
C GLY A 124 13.23 11.17 -0.98
N GLY A 125 13.22 10.64 0.25
CA GLY A 125 12.57 11.27 1.41
C GLY A 125 11.08 10.95 1.59
N GLY A 126 10.54 9.99 0.83
CA GLY A 126 9.22 9.41 1.06
C GLY A 126 9.07 8.86 2.47
N LYS A 127 7.85 8.86 3.00
CA LYS A 127 7.56 8.38 4.36
C LYS A 127 6.93 7.00 4.30
N ASP A 128 7.33 6.17 5.25
CA ASP A 128 6.66 4.91 5.49
C ASP A 128 5.19 5.13 5.82
N ILE A 129 4.32 4.29 5.27
CA ILE A 129 2.88 4.33 5.55
C ILE A 129 2.58 3.20 6.55
N THR A 130 2.23 3.58 7.78
CA THR A 130 1.82 2.64 8.83
C THR A 130 0.30 2.54 8.85
N ILE A 131 -0.22 1.32 8.78
CA ILE A 131 -1.64 1.04 8.61
C ILE A 131 -2.10 0.13 9.74
N GLN A 132 -3.12 0.56 10.47
CA GLN A 132 -3.77 -0.21 11.52
C GLN A 132 -4.75 -1.21 10.89
N LEU A 133 -4.51 -2.50 11.09
CA LEU A 133 -5.23 -3.59 10.41
C LEU A 133 -6.49 -4.05 11.15
N SER A 134 -6.54 -3.89 12.47
CA SER A 134 -7.68 -4.32 13.30
C SER A 134 -7.98 -3.34 14.43
N ASP A 135 -8.90 -3.72 15.32
CA ASP A 135 -9.22 -2.97 16.54
C ASP A 135 -8.19 -3.16 17.67
N ALA A 136 -7.24 -4.09 17.51
CA ALA A 136 -6.22 -4.38 18.51
C ALA A 136 -5.08 -3.35 18.47
N SER A 137 -4.67 -2.84 19.62
CA SER A 137 -3.55 -1.91 19.72
C SER A 137 -2.29 -2.51 19.09
N ASN A 138 -1.62 -1.73 18.24
CA ASN A 138 -0.35 -2.06 17.57
C ASN A 138 -0.43 -3.18 16.52
N ASP A 139 -1.61 -3.65 16.15
CA ASP A 139 -1.78 -4.53 14.98
C ASP A 139 -1.64 -3.72 13.68
N THR A 140 -0.38 -3.46 13.31
CA THR A 140 -0.03 -2.57 12.21
C THR A 140 0.79 -3.26 11.14
N MET A 141 0.61 -2.83 9.89
CA MET A 141 1.50 -3.12 8.77
C MET A 141 2.19 -1.84 8.32
N LYS A 142 3.46 -1.96 7.99
CA LYS A 142 4.27 -0.87 7.44
C LYS A 142 4.51 -1.11 5.95
N ILE A 143 4.10 -0.15 5.12
CA ILE A 143 4.54 -0.05 3.73
C ILE A 143 5.80 0.82 3.76
N THR A 144 6.95 0.21 3.47
CA THR A 144 8.23 0.91 3.47
C THR A 144 8.35 1.80 2.23
N ALA A 145 8.79 3.04 2.42
CA ALA A 145 9.10 3.91 1.30
C ALA A 145 10.31 3.40 0.51
N ILE A 146 10.26 3.55 -0.81
CA ILE A 146 11.34 3.17 -1.72
C ILE A 146 11.89 4.46 -2.31
N ASP A 147 13.21 4.65 -2.25
CA ASP A 147 13.85 5.77 -2.94
C ASP A 147 14.18 5.39 -4.38
N THR A 148 13.22 5.57 -5.29
CA THR A 148 13.46 5.28 -6.70
C THR A 148 14.41 6.28 -7.38
N LYS A 149 14.72 7.42 -6.74
CA LYS A 149 15.74 8.36 -7.24
C LYS A 149 17.15 7.95 -6.91
N ALA A 150 17.36 7.25 -5.79
CA ALA A 150 18.65 6.62 -5.52
C ALA A 150 19.02 5.68 -6.69
N ILE A 151 18.03 4.97 -7.24
CA ILE A 151 18.18 4.09 -8.40
C ILE A 151 18.59 4.87 -9.66
N THR A 152 17.94 6.00 -9.99
CA THR A 152 18.33 6.83 -11.14
C THR A 152 19.72 7.45 -10.97
N THR A 153 20.07 7.87 -9.76
CA THR A 153 21.41 8.40 -9.48
C THR A 153 22.50 7.35 -9.65
N ALA A 154 22.22 6.09 -9.29
CA ALA A 154 23.15 4.97 -9.47
C ALA A 154 23.30 4.57 -10.94
N THR A 155 22.22 4.56 -11.73
CA THR A 155 22.28 4.22 -13.17
C THR A 155 22.93 5.30 -14.02
N LEU A 156 22.83 6.57 -13.60
CA LEU A 156 23.50 7.70 -14.25
C LEU A 156 24.96 7.89 -13.79
N ALA A 157 25.40 7.27 -12.69
CA ALA A 157 26.74 7.44 -12.18
C ALA A 157 27.74 6.44 -12.79
N THR A 158 28.90 6.92 -13.23
CA THR A 158 30.11 6.09 -13.29
C THR A 158 30.94 6.29 -12.02
N PRO A 159 31.73 5.30 -11.57
CA PRO A 159 32.49 5.36 -10.30
C PRO A 159 33.48 6.55 -10.19
N THR A 160 33.75 7.26 -11.29
CA THR A 160 34.64 8.42 -11.36
C THR A 160 33.92 9.72 -11.77
N ALA A 161 32.60 9.72 -11.98
CA ALA A 161 31.89 10.85 -12.56
C ALA A 161 31.71 12.03 -11.60
N THR A 162 32.17 13.22 -12.02
CA THR A 162 31.66 14.51 -11.53
C THR A 162 31.16 15.33 -12.71
N GLY A 163 29.92 15.86 -12.63
CA GLY A 163 29.35 16.69 -13.72
C GLY A 163 29.01 15.90 -15.00
N ALA A 164 29.51 16.36 -16.15
CA ALA A 164 29.18 15.85 -17.50
C ALA A 164 29.57 14.37 -17.76
N ASP A 165 30.24 13.71 -16.81
CA ASP A 165 30.60 12.27 -16.84
C ASP A 165 29.41 11.31 -16.59
N LYS A 166 28.19 11.84 -16.42
CA LYS A 166 26.94 11.05 -16.37
C LYS A 166 26.42 10.64 -17.76
N ALA A 167 27.08 11.09 -18.83
CA ALA A 167 26.67 10.81 -20.20
C ALA A 167 26.93 9.35 -20.60
N LEU A 168 25.99 8.76 -21.33
CA LEU A 168 26.15 7.51 -22.02
C LEU A 168 27.17 7.67 -23.15
N ASN A 169 28.26 6.91 -23.11
CA ASN A 169 29.25 6.83 -24.16
C ASN A 169 29.84 5.41 -24.26
N ALA A 170 30.62 5.12 -25.30
CA ALA A 170 31.17 3.77 -25.51
C ALA A 170 32.02 3.26 -24.31
N ALA A 171 32.69 4.16 -23.58
CA ALA A 171 33.52 3.79 -22.43
C ALA A 171 32.70 3.62 -21.13
N SER A 172 31.64 4.42 -20.94
CA SER A 172 30.76 4.34 -19.76
C SER A 172 29.68 3.27 -19.88
N ALA A 173 29.28 2.89 -21.10
CA ALA A 173 28.20 1.97 -21.39
C ALA A 173 28.30 0.62 -20.65
N PRO A 174 29.46 -0.07 -20.58
CA PRO A 174 29.57 -1.32 -19.83
C PRO A 174 29.26 -1.19 -18.33
N ALA A 175 29.70 -0.09 -17.71
CA ALA A 175 29.42 0.18 -16.30
C ALA A 175 27.94 0.51 -16.09
N GLN A 176 27.34 1.28 -17.01
CA GLN A 176 25.91 1.62 -16.96
C GLN A 176 25.02 0.40 -17.18
N ILE A 177 25.40 -0.57 -18.02
CA ILE A 177 24.68 -1.86 -18.14
C ILE A 177 24.63 -2.57 -16.78
N THR A 178 25.76 -2.66 -16.08
CA THR A 178 25.82 -3.32 -14.76
C THR A 178 24.96 -2.58 -13.73
N ALA A 179 25.00 -1.24 -13.73
CA ALA A 179 24.17 -0.42 -12.85
C ALA A 179 22.67 -0.58 -13.17
N LEU A 180 22.30 -0.67 -14.45
CA LEU A 180 20.92 -0.90 -14.88
C LEU A 180 20.43 -2.30 -14.51
N ASP A 181 21.26 -3.33 -14.61
CA ASP A 181 20.87 -4.68 -14.18
C ASP A 181 20.62 -4.73 -12.66
N THR A 182 21.42 -4.02 -11.87
CA THR A 182 21.20 -3.88 -10.42
C THR A 182 19.92 -3.11 -10.13
N ALA A 183 19.69 -1.98 -10.81
CA ALA A 183 18.47 -1.20 -10.70
C ALA A 183 17.20 -2.00 -11.05
N ILE A 184 17.26 -2.80 -12.13
CA ILE A 184 16.16 -3.67 -12.54
C ILE A 184 15.89 -4.72 -11.44
N GLN A 185 16.93 -5.30 -10.84
CA GLN A 185 16.79 -6.25 -9.76
C GLN A 185 16.16 -5.61 -8.51
N GLU A 186 16.60 -4.42 -8.10
CA GLU A 186 16.02 -3.69 -6.96
C GLU A 186 14.54 -3.37 -7.17
N ILE A 187 14.15 -2.93 -8.38
CA ILE A 187 12.75 -2.71 -8.74
C ILE A 187 11.96 -4.02 -8.72
N ALA A 188 12.53 -5.12 -9.22
CA ALA A 188 11.88 -6.42 -9.18
C ALA A 188 11.65 -6.91 -7.73
N ASP A 189 12.62 -6.73 -6.85
CA ASP A 189 12.53 -7.10 -5.43
C ASP A 189 11.51 -6.22 -4.67
N ALA A 190 11.46 -4.92 -4.99
CA ALA A 190 10.44 -4.02 -4.47
C ALA A 190 9.02 -4.45 -4.89
N ARG A 191 8.82 -4.79 -6.17
CA ARG A 191 7.52 -5.29 -6.67
C ARG A 191 7.15 -6.64 -6.06
N ALA A 192 8.11 -7.55 -5.88
CA ALA A 192 7.89 -8.81 -5.18
C ALA A 192 7.46 -8.57 -3.72
N THR A 193 8.08 -7.59 -3.05
CA THR A 193 7.70 -7.17 -1.70
C THR A 193 6.26 -6.65 -1.67
N PHE A 194 5.87 -5.76 -2.58
CA PHE A 194 4.49 -5.26 -2.68
C PHE A 194 3.49 -6.38 -2.97
N GLY A 195 3.81 -7.31 -3.88
CA GLY A 195 2.99 -8.49 -4.16
C GLY A 195 2.77 -9.36 -2.92
N SER A 196 3.83 -9.60 -2.14
CA SER A 196 3.71 -10.35 -0.87
C SER A 196 2.85 -9.63 0.16
N GLN A 197 2.94 -8.30 0.26
CA GLN A 197 2.14 -7.49 1.17
C GLN A 197 0.67 -7.46 0.74
N LEU A 198 0.38 -7.38 -0.56
CA LEU A 198 -0.99 -7.50 -1.09
C LEU A 198 -1.63 -8.83 -0.70
N ASN A 199 -0.94 -9.96 -0.89
CA ASN A 199 -1.44 -11.27 -0.49
C ASN A 199 -1.71 -11.34 1.02
N ARG A 200 -0.82 -10.78 1.84
CA ARG A 200 -1.01 -10.70 3.30
C ARG A 200 -2.23 -9.86 3.67
N LEU A 201 -2.44 -8.73 3.00
CA LEU A 201 -3.58 -7.84 3.24
C LEU A 201 -4.90 -8.49 2.81
N ASP A 202 -4.93 -9.25 1.71
CA ASP A 202 -6.11 -10.03 1.30
C ASP A 202 -6.51 -11.05 2.37
N HIS A 203 -5.54 -11.79 2.92
CA HIS A 203 -5.82 -12.72 4.03
C HIS A 203 -6.28 -11.99 5.30
N ASN A 204 -5.65 -10.86 5.63
CA ASN A 204 -6.05 -10.06 6.78
C ASN A 204 -7.47 -9.49 6.62
N LEU A 205 -7.83 -8.98 5.43
CA LEU A 205 -9.16 -8.45 5.12
C LEU A 205 -10.24 -9.50 5.35
N ASN A 206 -10.02 -10.73 4.85
CA ASN A 206 -10.95 -11.84 5.04
C ASN A 206 -11.07 -12.22 6.53
N ASN A 207 -9.95 -12.26 7.25
CA ASN A 207 -9.94 -12.57 8.68
C ASN A 207 -10.69 -11.52 9.51
N VAL A 208 -10.41 -10.24 9.30
CA VAL A 208 -11.02 -9.12 10.04
C VAL A 208 -12.52 -9.01 9.72
N THR A 209 -12.91 -9.23 8.46
CA THR A 209 -14.34 -9.24 8.06
C THR A 209 -15.10 -10.41 8.69
N SER A 210 -14.50 -11.60 8.73
CA SER A 210 -15.08 -12.77 9.41
C SER A 210 -15.24 -12.51 10.92
N GLN A 211 -14.21 -11.97 11.57
CA GLN A 211 -14.29 -11.59 12.98
C GLN A 211 -15.36 -10.54 13.24
N ALA A 212 -15.49 -9.51 12.39
CA ALA A 212 -16.53 -8.50 12.52
C ALA A 212 -17.93 -9.13 12.44
N THR A 213 -18.15 -10.03 11.48
CA THR A 213 -19.42 -10.76 11.30
C THR A 213 -19.74 -11.62 12.53
N ASN A 214 -18.75 -12.33 13.07
CA ASN A 214 -18.92 -13.15 14.27
C ASN A 214 -19.21 -12.31 15.53
N MET A 215 -18.57 -11.14 15.67
CA MET A 215 -18.85 -10.21 16.77
C MET A 215 -20.26 -9.63 16.65
N ALA A 216 -20.70 -9.27 15.45
CA ALA A 216 -22.05 -8.81 15.19
C ALA A 216 -23.10 -9.87 15.54
N ALA A 217 -22.90 -11.12 15.07
CA ALA A 217 -23.79 -12.24 15.37
C ALA A 217 -23.86 -12.55 16.88
N SER A 218 -22.72 -12.53 17.55
CA SER A 218 -22.64 -12.76 19.00
C SER A 218 -23.34 -11.65 19.80
N ALA A 219 -23.18 -10.39 19.37
CA ALA A 219 -23.86 -9.26 19.99
C ALA A 219 -25.39 -9.38 19.83
N SER A 220 -25.88 -9.73 18.63
CA SER A 220 -27.30 -9.94 18.38
C SER A 220 -27.86 -11.09 19.22
N GLN A 221 -27.18 -12.24 19.28
CA GLN A 221 -27.65 -13.38 20.08
C GLN A 221 -27.78 -13.04 21.57
N ILE A 222 -26.86 -12.23 22.12
CA ILE A 222 -26.93 -11.79 23.53
C ILE A 222 -28.06 -10.78 23.74
N GLU A 223 -28.37 -9.95 22.76
CA GLU A 223 -29.45 -8.97 22.86
C GLU A 223 -30.83 -9.57 22.60
N ASP A 224 -30.91 -10.68 21.87
CA ASP A 224 -32.14 -11.41 21.59
C ASP A 224 -32.50 -12.42 22.70
N ALA A 225 -31.52 -12.88 23.49
CA ALA A 225 -31.69 -13.77 24.64
C ALA A 225 -32.36 -13.08 25.85
#